data_AF-A0A7T0JT82-F1
#
_entry.id   AF-A0A7T0JT82-F1
#
_cell.length_a   1.000
_cell.length_b   1.000
_cell.length_c   1.000
_cell.angle_alpha   90.00
_cell.angle_beta   90.00
_cell.angle_gamma   90.00
#
_symmetry.space_group_name_H-M   'P 1'
#
loop_
_entity.id
_entity.type
_entity.pdbx_description
1 polymer ?
#
loop_
_entity_poly.entity_id
_entity_poly.type
_entity_poly.pdbx_seq_one_letter_code
_entity_poly.pdbx_strand_id
1 'polypeptide(L)'
;MNLEQCESRYFVSYSGVKLPLKLVNELQDSDRENRNTFFRGYFDAEQRLLRCEKLVYGEIELLHDYQYHDNGVLSQADITDADGELTSLRFDAEGKPLG
;
A
#
# COMPACT_ATOMS: atom_id res chain seq x y z
N MET A 1 -14.22 -3.41 1.13
CA MET A 1 -13.41 -2.74 2.17
C MET A 1 -14.07 -1.42 2.52
N ASN A 2 -14.43 -1.19 3.79
CA ASN A 2 -14.89 0.12 4.22
C ASN A 2 -13.66 1.01 4.47
N LEU A 3 -13.34 1.83 3.47
CA LEU A 3 -12.27 2.83 3.59
C LEU A 3 -12.63 4.00 4.52
N GLU A 4 -13.88 4.03 5.00
CA GLU A 4 -14.47 5.09 5.82
C GLU A 4 -13.85 5.21 7.22
N GLN A 5 -13.11 4.19 7.67
CA GLN A 5 -12.46 4.17 8.99
C GLN A 5 -10.94 4.04 8.90
N CYS A 6 -10.37 4.22 7.72
CA CYS A 6 -8.92 4.09 7.51
C CYS A 6 -8.21 5.42 7.75
N GLU A 7 -7.05 5.36 8.42
CA GLU A 7 -6.14 6.49 8.50
C GLU A 7 -5.32 6.55 7.21
N SER A 8 -5.38 7.67 6.47
CA SER A 8 -4.54 7.88 5.30
C SER A 8 -3.31 8.71 5.65
N ARG A 9 -2.12 8.20 5.33
CA ARG A 9 -0.82 8.84 5.61
C ARG A 9 0.02 8.91 4.35
N TYR A 10 0.88 9.91 4.24
CA TYR A 10 1.74 10.14 3.07
C TYR A 10 3.19 9.85 3.39
N PHE A 11 3.95 9.32 2.43
CA PHE A 11 5.33 8.90 2.62
C PHE A 11 6.19 9.19 1.39
N VAL A 12 7.48 9.37 1.61
CA VAL A 12 8.44 9.58 0.51
C VAL A 12 8.75 8.30 -0.23
N SER A 13 8.89 7.20 0.49
CA SER A 13 9.39 5.94 -0.05
C SER A 13 8.87 4.77 0.77
N TYR A 14 9.18 3.55 0.33
CA TYR A 14 9.05 2.35 1.12
C TYR A 14 10.43 1.71 1.35
N SER A 15 10.49 0.81 2.33
CA SER A 15 11.68 0.04 2.69
C SER A 15 11.40 -1.46 2.56
N GLY A 16 12.40 -2.18 2.07
CA GLY A 16 12.31 -3.61 1.83
C GLY A 16 11.64 -3.97 0.51
N VAL A 17 11.72 -5.25 0.18
CA VAL A 17 11.12 -5.86 -1.03
C VAL A 17 9.99 -6.84 -0.68
N LYS A 18 9.71 -7.01 0.61
CA LYS A 18 8.66 -7.90 1.11
C LYS A 18 7.34 -7.16 1.17
N LEU A 19 6.26 -7.90 0.92
CA LEU A 19 4.90 -7.42 1.10
C LEU A 19 4.40 -7.76 2.52
N PRO A 20 3.51 -6.94 3.09
CA PRO A 20 3.07 -5.63 2.60
C PRO A 20 4.21 -4.60 2.62
N LEU A 21 4.17 -3.61 1.70
CA LEU A 21 5.22 -2.60 1.61
C LEU A 21 5.34 -1.80 2.91
N LYS A 22 6.55 -1.61 3.41
CA LYS A 22 6.78 -0.79 4.60
C LYS A 22 7.05 0.65 4.19
N LEU A 23 6.04 1.50 4.29
CA LEU A 23 6.17 2.93 3.99
C LEU A 23 7.06 3.63 5.05
N VAL A 24 7.95 4.53 4.59
CA VAL A 24 8.94 5.22 5.43
C VAL A 24 9.09 6.67 5.00
N ASN A 25 9.64 7.49 5.90
CA ASN A 25 9.76 8.95 5.74
C ASN A 25 8.37 9.56 5.51
N GLU A 26 7.56 9.57 6.56
CA GLU A 26 6.25 10.20 6.54
C GLU A 26 6.35 11.68 6.14
N LEU A 27 5.42 12.10 5.29
CA LEU A 27 5.29 13.47 4.79
C LEU A 27 4.20 14.19 5.56
N GLN A 28 4.50 15.40 6.01
CA GLN A 28 3.49 16.35 6.44
C GLN A 28 2.93 17.10 5.22
N ASP A 29 1.75 17.70 5.35
CA ASP A 29 1.07 18.39 4.25
C ASP A 29 1.98 19.41 3.53
N SER A 30 2.78 20.19 4.27
CA SER A 30 3.72 21.16 3.68
C SER A 30 4.85 20.54 2.86
N ASP A 31 5.29 19.31 3.18
CA ASP A 31 6.31 18.60 2.41
C ASP A 31 5.75 17.99 1.12
N ARG A 32 4.43 17.76 1.06
CA ARG A 32 3.74 17.20 -0.10
C ARG A 32 3.67 18.19 -1.27
N GLU A 33 3.42 19.47 -0.98
CA GLU A 33 3.20 20.50 -2.02
C GLU A 33 4.40 20.74 -2.94
N ASN A 34 5.61 20.40 -2.47
CA ASN A 34 6.85 20.54 -3.24
C ASN A 34 7.30 19.23 -3.91
N ARG A 35 6.48 18.16 -3.86
CA ARG A 35 6.84 16.85 -4.37
C ARG A 35 5.94 16.41 -5.51
N ASN A 36 6.60 16.08 -6.61
CA ASN A 36 5.96 15.44 -7.74
C ASN A 36 5.65 13.96 -7.46
N THR A 37 6.33 13.31 -6.52
CA THR A 37 6.13 11.89 -6.24
C THR A 37 6.09 11.58 -4.75
N PHE A 38 5.07 10.84 -4.33
CA PHE A 38 4.89 10.37 -2.97
C PHE A 38 4.00 9.12 -2.94
N PHE A 39 4.06 8.38 -1.83
CA PHE A 39 3.21 7.23 -1.56
C PHE A 39 2.11 7.64 -0.58
N ARG A 40 0.91 7.10 -0.75
CA ARG A 40 -0.22 7.24 0.16
C ARG A 40 -0.60 5.87 0.68
N GLY A 41 -0.45 5.66 1.99
CA GLY A 41 -0.86 4.44 2.66
C GLY A 41 -2.19 4.63 3.39
N TYR A 42 -3.07 3.63 3.33
CA TYR A 42 -4.28 3.54 4.14
C TYR A 42 -4.09 2.46 5.18
N PHE A 43 -4.26 2.82 6.44
CA PHE A 43 -4.08 1.93 7.57
C PHE A 43 -5.41 1.68 8.27
N ASP A 44 -5.62 0.45 8.72
CA ASP A 44 -6.76 0.11 9.55
C ASP A 44 -6.52 0.50 11.02
N ALA A 45 -7.49 0.22 11.90
CA ALA A 45 -7.39 0.52 13.33
C ALA A 45 -6.24 -0.22 14.03
N GLU A 46 -5.81 -1.38 13.51
CA GLU A 46 -4.66 -2.15 13.98
C GLU A 46 -3.33 -1.69 13.35
N GLN A 47 -3.32 -0.55 12.63
CA GLN A 47 -2.17 0.02 11.93
C GLN A 47 -1.57 -0.90 10.85
N ARG A 48 -2.38 -1.78 10.23
CA ARG A 48 -1.97 -2.58 9.08
C ARG A 48 -2.28 -1.82 7.79
N LEU A 49 -1.35 -1.91 6.84
CA LEU A 49 -1.48 -1.26 5.55
C LEU A 49 -2.51 -2.01 4.68
N LEU A 50 -3.68 -1.42 4.45
CA LEU A 50 -4.72 -1.99 3.60
C LEU A 50 -4.50 -1.65 2.13
N ARG A 51 -4.01 -0.45 1.85
CA ARG A 51 -3.79 0.04 0.48
C ARG A 51 -2.60 0.97 0.42
N CYS A 52 -1.84 0.90 -0.66
CA CYS A 52 -0.75 1.83 -0.96
C CYS A 52 -0.87 2.33 -2.40
N GLU A 53 -0.92 3.65 -2.56
CA GLU A 53 -0.96 4.34 -3.85
C GLU A 53 0.34 5.10 -4.06
N LYS A 54 1.00 4.94 -5.20
CA LYS A 54 2.13 5.78 -5.62
C LYS A 54 1.59 6.86 -6.55
N LEU A 55 1.65 8.10 -6.08
CA LEU A 55 1.25 9.24 -6.88
C LEU A 55 2.47 9.88 -7.54
N VAL A 56 2.38 10.14 -8.83
CA VAL A 56 3.41 10.83 -9.63
C VAL A 56 2.72 11.90 -10.46
N TYR A 57 3.08 13.15 -10.24
CA TYR A 57 2.44 14.34 -10.81
C TYR A 57 0.90 14.38 -10.64
N GLY A 58 0.38 13.75 -9.57
CA GLY A 58 -1.05 13.68 -9.27
C GLY A 58 -1.76 12.45 -9.86
N GLU A 59 -1.08 11.65 -10.67
CA GLU A 59 -1.60 10.41 -11.25
C GLU A 59 -1.16 9.20 -10.43
N ILE A 60 -2.00 8.17 -10.33
CA ILE A 60 -1.66 6.93 -9.64
C ILE A 60 -0.89 6.05 -10.61
N GLU A 61 0.42 5.94 -10.38
CA GLU A 61 1.31 5.08 -11.18
C GLU A 61 1.34 3.63 -10.67
N LEU A 62 0.98 3.41 -9.42
CA LEU A 62 1.02 2.09 -8.81
C LEU A 62 0.01 2.04 -7.66
N LEU A 63 -0.84 1.03 -7.67
CA LEU A 63 -1.82 0.76 -6.62
C LEU A 63 -1.57 -0.64 -6.07
N HIS A 64 -1.39 -0.75 -4.77
CA HIS A 64 -1.34 -2.01 -4.05
C HIS A 64 -2.54 -2.09 -3.12
N ASP A 65 -3.28 -3.18 -3.22
CA ASP A 65 -4.36 -3.56 -2.34
C ASP A 65 -3.96 -4.81 -1.56
N TYR A 66 -4.03 -4.73 -0.24
CA TYR A 66 -3.63 -5.81 0.65
C TYR A 66 -4.83 -6.35 1.40
N GLN A 67 -4.97 -7.66 1.37
CA GLN A 67 -5.93 -8.40 2.17
C GLN A 67 -5.16 -9.26 3.16
N TYR A 68 -5.73 -9.43 4.34
CA TYR A 68 -5.13 -10.19 5.43
C TYR A 68 -6.06 -11.36 5.80
N HIS A 69 -5.45 -12.46 6.24
CA HIS A 69 -6.13 -13.55 6.91
C HIS A 69 -6.59 -13.09 8.30
N ASP A 70 -7.50 -13.86 8.91
CA ASP A 70 -8.01 -13.59 10.27
C ASP A 70 -6.90 -13.55 11.33
N ASN A 71 -5.78 -14.24 11.07
CA ASN A 71 -4.58 -14.23 11.91
C ASN A 71 -3.67 -13.00 11.72
N GLY A 72 -4.05 -12.05 10.86
CA GLY A 72 -3.28 -10.85 10.55
C GLY A 72 -2.13 -11.03 9.54
N VAL A 73 -1.95 -12.23 8.99
CA VAL A 73 -0.95 -12.50 7.94
C VAL A 73 -1.49 -12.07 6.58
N LEU A 74 -0.64 -11.53 5.71
CA LEU A 74 -1.04 -11.16 4.35
C LEU A 74 -1.61 -12.38 3.61
N SER A 75 -2.80 -12.25 3.04
CA SER A 75 -3.49 -13.30 2.28
C SER A 75 -3.43 -13.04 0.78
N GLN A 76 -3.55 -11.78 0.38
CA GLN A 76 -3.54 -11.38 -1.02
C GLN A 76 -2.94 -9.98 -1.16
N ALA A 77 -2.17 -9.79 -2.24
CA ALA A 77 -1.72 -8.48 -2.69
C ALA A 77 -2.09 -8.32 -4.17
N ASP A 78 -2.96 -7.36 -4.43
CA ASP A 78 -3.41 -6.98 -5.76
C ASP A 78 -2.64 -5.72 -6.17
N ILE A 79 -1.86 -5.80 -7.25
CA ILE A 79 -0.95 -4.74 -7.69
C ILE A 79 -1.39 -4.28 -9.07
N THR A 80 -1.83 -3.04 -9.19
CA THR A 80 -2.19 -2.41 -10.45
C THR A 80 -1.11 -1.42 -10.86
N ASP A 81 -0.50 -1.63 -12.01
CA ASP A 81 0.50 -0.71 -12.59
C ASP A 81 -0.16 0.48 -13.31
N ALA A 82 0.64 1.43 -13.79
CA ALA A 82 0.22 2.61 -14.54
C ALA A 82 -0.55 2.27 -15.83
N ASP A 83 -0.28 1.11 -16.45
CA ASP A 83 -1.06 0.63 -17.61
C ASP A 83 -2.44 0.05 -17.21
N GLY A 84 -2.71 -0.09 -15.92
CA GLY A 84 -3.92 -0.72 -15.40
C GLY A 84 -3.84 -2.25 -15.34
N GLU A 85 -2.67 -2.84 -15.62
CA GLU A 85 -2.46 -4.28 -15.51
C GLU A 85 -2.49 -4.72 -14.04
N LEU A 86 -3.40 -5.65 -13.72
CA LEU A 86 -3.56 -6.20 -12.39
C LEU A 86 -2.75 -7.49 -12.21
N THR A 87 -1.81 -7.45 -11.28
CA THR A 87 -1.07 -8.61 -10.78
C THR A 87 -1.55 -9.00 -9.38
N SER A 88 -2.22 -10.14 -9.28
CA SER A 88 -2.67 -10.70 -8.00
C SER A 88 -1.69 -11.74 -7.46
N LEU A 89 -1.14 -11.49 -6.28
CA LEU A 89 -0.30 -12.42 -5.52
C LEU A 89 -1.11 -12.97 -4.35
N ARG A 90 -1.12 -14.30 -4.17
CA ARG A 90 -1.78 -14.96 -3.03
C ARG A 90 -0.76 -15.55 -2.09
N PHE A 91 -1.11 -15.62 -0.82
CA PHE A 91 -0.26 -16.10 0.27
C PHE A 91 -1.05 -17.04 1.18
N ASP A 92 -0.38 -18.06 1.70
CA ASP A 92 -0.96 -18.96 2.70
C ASP A 92 -1.03 -18.29 4.09
N ALA A 93 -1.60 -19.00 5.06
CA ALA A 93 -1.74 -18.52 6.44
C ALA A 93 -0.38 -18.31 7.16
N GLU A 94 0.72 -18.78 6.57
CA GLU A 94 2.09 -18.60 7.06
C GLU A 94 2.82 -17.44 6.33
N GLY A 95 2.16 -16.81 5.35
CA GLY A 95 2.70 -15.69 4.57
C GLY A 95 3.61 -16.12 3.42
N LYS A 96 3.56 -17.39 3.02
CA LYS A 96 4.31 -17.91 1.89
C LYS A 96 3.51 -17.73 0.60
N PRO A 97 4.13 -17.25 -0.49
CA PRO A 97 3.44 -17.07 -1.76
C PRO A 97 2.91 -18.40 -2.30
N LEU A 98 1.62 -18.39 -2.65
CA LEU A 98 0.92 -19.44 -3.38
C LEU A 98 1.07 -19.12 -4.86
N GLY A 99 2.11 -19.70 -5.47
CA GLY A 99 2.39 -19.60 -6.91
C GLY A 99 1.52 -20.53 -7.75
#